data_AF-A0A2V5QDB6-F1
#
_entry.id   AF-A0A2V5QDB6-F1
#
_cell.length_a   1.000
_cell.length_b   1.000
_cell.length_c   1.000
_cell.angle_alpha   90.00
_cell.angle_beta   90.00
_cell.angle_gamma   90.00
#
_symmetry.space_group_name_H-M   'P 1'
#
loop_
_entity.id
_entity.type
_entity.pdbx_description
1 polymer ?
#
loop_
_entity_poly.entity_id
_entity_poly.type
_entity_poly.pdbx_seq_one_letter_code
_entity_poly.pdbx_strand_id
1 'polypeptide(L)'
;CGNAMSPDLNVNVFPFILRGVSLLGVDSVEIPMRSRQMAWSKLAGEWKIDLAALVTEVSLEELNPKIDEILKGSIRGRMLVDLSK
;
A
#
# COMPACT_ATOMS: atom_id res chain seq x y z
N CYS A 1 -7.64 2.21 4.08
CA CYS A 1 -7.84 2.62 2.67
C CYS A 1 -7.42 1.48 1.74
N GLY A 2 -8.36 0.79 1.08
CA GLY A 2 -8.05 -0.39 0.25
C GLY A 2 -8.86 -0.52 -1.05
N ASN A 3 -9.92 0.26 -1.23
CA ASN A 3 -10.82 0.16 -2.39
C ASN A 3 -10.55 1.28 -3.41
N ALA A 4 -9.27 1.52 -3.74
CA ALA A 4 -8.88 2.61 -4.63
C ALA A 4 -9.40 2.43 -6.07
N MET A 5 -9.77 1.21 -6.46
CA MET A 5 -10.26 0.89 -7.81
C MET A 5 -11.75 0.53 -7.84
N SER A 6 -12.21 -0.40 -7.01
CA SER A 6 -13.64 -0.76 -6.88
C SER A 6 -13.89 -1.55 -5.59
N PRO A 7 -15.08 -1.43 -4.96
CA PRO A 7 -15.51 -2.35 -3.92
C PRO A 7 -16.01 -3.70 -4.47
N ASP A 8 -16.32 -3.79 -5.76
CA ASP A 8 -16.91 -4.99 -6.36
C ASP A 8 -15.86 -6.08 -6.55
N LEU A 9 -16.21 -7.29 -6.12
CA LEU A 9 -15.40 -8.49 -6.31
C LEU A 9 -16.22 -9.55 -7.04
N ASN A 10 -16.04 -9.62 -8.36
CA ASN A 10 -16.72 -10.60 -9.21
C ASN A 10 -16.09 -12.00 -9.06
N VAL A 11 -16.47 -12.72 -7.99
CA VAL A 11 -15.98 -14.06 -7.64
C VAL A 11 -17.14 -14.96 -7.19
N ASN A 12 -16.98 -16.28 -7.31
CA ASN A 12 -17.93 -17.26 -6.78
C ASN A 12 -17.38 -17.95 -5.52
N VAL A 13 -18.24 -18.68 -4.81
CA VAL A 13 -17.88 -19.36 -3.55
C VAL A 13 -17.07 -20.65 -3.72
N PHE A 14 -16.93 -21.18 -4.94
CA PHE A 14 -16.36 -22.51 -5.17
C PHE A 14 -14.87 -22.67 -4.77
N PRO A 15 -13.96 -21.69 -5.02
CA PRO A 15 -12.58 -21.78 -4.55
C PRO A 15 -12.46 -21.93 -3.03
N PHE A 16 -13.36 -21.29 -2.28
CA PHE A 16 -13.34 -21.29 -0.82
C PHE A 16 -13.79 -22.66 -0.27
N ILE A 17 -14.91 -23.19 -0.78
CA ILE A 17 -15.47 -24.45 -0.26
C ILE A 17 -14.77 -25.69 -0.79
N LEU A 18 -14.29 -25.69 -2.04
CA LEU A 18 -13.70 -26.88 -2.67
C LEU A 18 -12.19 -26.98 -2.47
N ARG A 19 -11.51 -25.85 -2.25
CA ARG A 19 -10.04 -25.79 -2.17
C ARG A 19 -9.53 -25.12 -0.90
N GLY A 20 -10.41 -24.69 0.01
CA GLY A 20 -10.02 -24.06 1.26
C GLY A 20 -9.28 -22.74 1.09
N VAL A 21 -9.47 -22.04 -0.05
CA VAL A 21 -8.86 -20.72 -0.27
C VAL A 21 -9.46 -19.73 0.72
N SER A 22 -8.67 -18.76 1.20
CA SER A 22 -9.10 -17.71 2.13
C SER A 22 -8.99 -16.33 1.50
N LEU A 23 -9.99 -15.47 1.72
CA LEU A 23 -9.94 -14.03 1.40
C LEU A 23 -9.70 -13.25 2.69
N LEU A 24 -8.52 -12.65 2.82
CA LEU A 24 -8.10 -11.92 4.03
C LEU A 24 -8.28 -10.42 3.82
N GLY A 25 -9.20 -9.81 4.57
CA GLY A 25 -9.34 -8.35 4.61
C GLY A 25 -8.18 -7.72 5.37
N VAL A 26 -7.47 -6.79 4.72
CA VAL A 26 -6.35 -6.06 5.33
C VAL A 26 -6.75 -4.60 5.52
N ASP A 27 -6.74 -4.13 6.77
CA ASP A 27 -6.91 -2.72 7.11
C ASP A 27 -5.70 -2.20 7.89
N SER A 28 -5.28 -0.98 7.56
CA SER A 28 -4.15 -0.28 8.17
C SER A 28 -4.57 0.88 9.07
N VAL A 29 -5.85 1.29 9.02
CA VAL A 29 -6.36 2.46 9.76
C VAL A 29 -6.61 2.08 11.22
N GLU A 30 -7.53 1.15 11.46
CA GLU A 30 -8.04 0.82 12.80
C GLU A 30 -7.27 -0.35 13.47
N ILE A 31 -5.99 -0.53 13.12
CA ILE A 31 -5.17 -1.60 13.69
C ILE A 31 -4.63 -1.18 15.08
N PRO A 32 -4.72 -2.05 16.10
CA PRO A 32 -4.18 -1.77 17.44
C PRO A 32 -2.69 -1.42 17.40
N MET A 33 -2.27 -0.47 18.24
CA MET A 33 -0.88 0.03 18.27
C MET A 33 0.16 -1.07 18.43
N ARG A 34 -0.12 -2.08 19.27
CA ARG A 34 0.78 -3.22 19.46
C ARG A 34 1.08 -3.95 18.14
N SER A 35 0.05 -4.24 17.35
CA SER A 35 0.21 -4.90 16.05
C SER A 35 0.93 -4.01 15.04
N ARG A 36 0.64 -2.70 15.07
CA ARG A 36 1.35 -1.70 14.25
C ARG A 36 2.85 -1.69 14.56
N GLN A 37 3.23 -1.66 15.84
CA GLN A 37 4.63 -1.72 16.27
C GLN A 37 5.31 -3.01 15.82
N MET A 38 4.65 -4.16 16.00
CA MET A 38 5.21 -5.45 15.55
C MET A 38 5.49 -5.45 14.03
N ALA A 39 4.57 -4.92 13.22
CA ALA A 39 4.78 -4.81 11.77
C ALA A 39 5.96 -3.88 11.43
N TRP A 40 6.07 -2.73 12.09
CA TRP A 40 7.20 -1.81 11.88
C TRP A 40 8.54 -2.41 12.32
N SER A 41 8.59 -3.14 13.43
CA SER A 41 9.81 -3.84 13.87
C SER A 41 10.29 -4.85 12.82
N LYS A 42 9.36 -5.56 12.18
CA LYS A 42 9.70 -6.49 11.09
C LYS A 42 10.20 -5.75 9.85
N LEU A 43 9.52 -4.68 9.43
CA LEU A 43 9.93 -3.85 8.29
C LEU A 43 11.33 -3.22 8.47
N ALA A 44 11.70 -2.87 9.71
CA ALA A 44 13.03 -2.36 10.02
C ALA A 44 14.10 -3.46 10.16
N GLY A 45 13.68 -4.72 10.32
CA GLY A 45 14.53 -5.88 10.59
C GLY A 45 14.38 -6.96 9.51
N GLU A 46 13.73 -8.06 9.86
CA GLU A 46 13.62 -9.27 9.02
C GLU A 46 13.02 -9.05 7.62
N TRP A 47 12.21 -8.01 7.45
CA TRP A 47 11.56 -7.66 6.18
C TRP A 47 12.16 -6.41 5.54
N LYS A 48 13.33 -5.97 5.99
CA LYS A 48 14.00 -4.80 5.41
C LYS A 48 14.38 -5.09 3.96
N ILE A 49 13.98 -4.19 3.08
CA ILE A 49 14.33 -4.19 1.66
C ILE A 49 15.06 -2.89 1.30
N ASP A 50 15.82 -2.91 0.21
CA ASP A 50 16.36 -1.69 -0.36
C ASP A 50 15.24 -0.92 -1.08
N LEU A 51 14.99 0.31 -0.63
CA LEU A 51 13.96 1.19 -1.17
C LEU A 51 14.50 2.13 -2.26
N ALA A 52 15.82 2.26 -2.42
CA ALA A 52 16.40 3.27 -3.31
C ALA A 52 15.91 3.13 -4.76
N ALA A 53 15.73 1.90 -5.25
CA ALA A 53 15.21 1.64 -6.59
C ALA A 53 13.69 1.84 -6.74
N LEU A 54 12.96 2.02 -5.64
CA LEU A 54 11.50 2.17 -5.61
C LEU A 54 11.05 3.59 -5.31
N VAL A 55 11.96 4.47 -4.86
CA VAL A 55 11.62 5.81 -4.39
C VAL A 55 11.95 6.84 -5.47
N THR A 56 10.96 7.71 -5.73
CA THR A 56 11.13 8.95 -6.49
C THR A 56 10.86 10.11 -5.55
N GLU A 57 11.84 11.01 -5.40
CA GLU A 57 11.71 12.18 -4.54
C GLU A 57 11.08 13.37 -5.27
N VAL A 58 10.17 14.06 -4.59
CA VAL A 58 9.53 15.30 -5.07
C VAL A 58 9.45 16.33 -3.96
N SER A 59 9.43 17.59 -4.37
CA SER A 59 9.08 18.74 -3.52
C SER A 59 7.57 18.80 -3.28
N LEU A 60 7.15 19.67 -2.37
CA LEU A 60 5.74 19.89 -2.09
C LEU A 60 5.00 20.54 -3.28
N GLU A 61 5.69 21.40 -4.03
CA GLU A 61 5.17 22.12 -5.20
C GLU A 61 4.85 21.16 -6.36
N GLU A 62 5.58 20.06 -6.45
CA GLU A 62 5.41 19.01 -7.47
C GLU A 62 4.25 18.04 -7.14
N LEU A 63 3.60 18.18 -5.97
CA LEU A 63 2.67 17.17 -5.46
C LEU A 63 1.37 17.06 -6.29
N ASN A 64 0.77 18.18 -6.70
CA ASN A 64 -0.50 18.19 -7.43
C ASN A 64 -0.48 17.36 -8.73
N PRO A 65 0.46 17.57 -9.68
CA PRO A 65 0.51 16.76 -10.89
C PRO A 65 0.77 15.27 -10.59
N LYS A 66 1.46 14.96 -9.48
CA LYS A 66 1.72 13.59 -9.05
C LYS A 66 0.51 12.90 -8.44
N ILE A 67 -0.38 13.66 -7.78
CA ILE A 67 -1.69 13.16 -7.36
C ILE A 67 -2.55 12.77 -8.58
N ASP A 68 -2.51 13.55 -9.67
CA ASP A 68 -3.23 13.20 -10.89
C ASP A 68 -2.66 11.93 -11.55
N GLU A 69 -1.33 11.76 -11.53
CA GLU A 69 -0.67 10.55 -12.04
C GLU A 69 -1.04 9.29 -11.22
N ILE A 70 -1.10 9.36 -9.88
CA ILE A 70 -1.45 8.19 -9.05
C ILE A 70 -2.91 7.78 -9.26
N LEU A 71 -3.83 8.73 -9.39
CA LEU A 71 -5.26 8.45 -9.64
C LEU A 71 -5.49 7.81 -11.01
N LYS A 72 -4.65 8.13 -12.01
CA LYS A 72 -4.65 7.48 -13.32
C LYS A 72 -3.98 6.09 -13.31
N GLY A 73 -3.37 5.68 -12.19
CA GLY A 73 -2.63 4.44 -12.07
C GLY A 73 -1.27 4.45 -12.79
N SER A 74 -0.73 5.63 -13.10
CA SER A 74 0.50 5.79 -13.89
C SER A 74 1.78 5.80 -13.04
N ILE A 75 1.68 5.77 -11.71
CA ILE A 75 2.84 5.73 -10.80
C ILE A 75 3.22 4.29 -10.49
N ARG A 76 4.51 3.99 -10.62
CA ARG A 76 5.15 2.77 -10.12
C ARG A 76 6.15 3.12 -9.03
N GLY A 77 6.16 2.35 -7.95
CA GLY A 77 7.06 2.58 -6.81
C GLY A 77 6.41 3.44 -5.72
N ARG A 78 7.20 4.34 -5.13
CA ARG A 78 6.83 5.21 -4.01
C ARG A 78 7.31 6.62 -4.29
N MET A 79 6.43 7.60 -4.06
CA MET A 79 6.80 9.00 -4.06
C MET A 79 7.18 9.40 -2.64
N LEU A 80 8.38 9.94 -2.46
CA LEU A 80 8.83 10.53 -1.20
C LEU A 80 8.75 12.05 -1.33
N VAL A 81 7.92 12.68 -0.51
CA VAL A 81 7.82 14.14 -0.49
C VAL A 81 8.86 14.67 0.49
N ASP A 82 9.86 15.37 -0.01
CA ASP A 82 10.81 16.12 0.82
C ASP A 82 10.23 17.52 1.09
N LEU A 83 10.01 17.82 2.37
CA LEU A 83 9.44 19.10 2.82
C LEU A 83 10.50 20.22 2.94
N SER A 84 11.77 19.90 2.73
CA SER A 84 12.90 20.82 2.86
C SER A 84 13.45 21.31 1.52
N LYS A 85 13.01 20.67 0.43
CA LYS A 85 13.37 20.99 -0.96
C LYS A 85 12.42 22.04 -1.51
#